data_AF-A0A0Q3X0B7-F1
#
_entry.id   AF-A0A0Q3X0B7-F1
#
_cell.length_a   1.000
_cell.length_b   1.000
_cell.length_c   1.000
_cell.angle_alpha   90.00
_cell.angle_beta   90.00
_cell.angle_gamma   90.00
#
_symmetry.space_group_name_H-M   'P 1'
#
loop_
_entity.id
_entity.type
_entity.pdbx_description
1 polymer ?
#
loop_
_entity_poly.entity_id
_entity_poly.type
_entity_poly.pdbx_seq_one_letter_code
_entity_poly.pdbx_strand_id
1 'polypeptide(L)'
;MTDLTDKAKDYLYSYTGTSLQSLFHEGYKANNLQEANEIVDRSKWKIDKSVGYLDITYTIKNKNKNEEQFFSMVNVFGNNFYFYVPSQNFISSEDTLMGTTDASRIDYQPGELRNGEIGLILGDKLPSVPNEIHFKTAPLLDGESHELIHKAETFTIKSK
;
A
#
# COMPACT_ATOMS: atom_id res chain seq x y z
N MET A 1 -23.34 -14.96 3.17
CA MET A 1 -22.39 -14.05 2.54
C MET A 1 -23.10 -12.72 2.36
N THR A 2 -22.66 -11.67 3.05
CA THR A 2 -23.24 -10.32 2.92
C THR A 2 -22.57 -9.62 1.76
N ASP A 3 -23.36 -9.18 0.78
CA ASP A 3 -22.87 -8.35 -0.31
C ASP A 3 -22.36 -7.01 0.21
N LEU A 4 -21.27 -6.53 -0.38
CA LEU A 4 -20.75 -5.19 -0.12
C LEU A 4 -21.84 -4.15 -0.42
N THR A 5 -22.11 -3.27 0.55
CA THR A 5 -23.01 -2.12 0.34
C THR A 5 -22.49 -1.23 -0.78
N ASP A 6 -23.38 -0.59 -1.55
CA ASP A 6 -22.99 0.29 -2.65
C ASP A 6 -22.00 1.40 -2.23
N LYS A 7 -22.09 1.86 -0.98
CA LYS A 7 -21.15 2.80 -0.38
C LYS A 7 -19.70 2.30 -0.31
N ALA A 8 -19.50 1.01 -0.03
CA ALA A 8 -18.17 0.40 0.01
C ALA A 8 -17.60 0.22 -1.40
N LYS A 9 -18.46 -0.08 -2.38
CA LYS A 9 -18.07 -0.11 -3.80
C LYS A 9 -17.65 1.28 -4.27
N ASP A 10 -18.45 2.31 -3.99
CA ASP A 10 -18.14 3.72 -4.28
C ASP A 10 -16.84 4.21 -3.63
N TYR A 11 -16.59 3.78 -2.39
CA TYR A 11 -15.33 4.06 -1.71
C TYR A 11 -14.14 3.38 -2.41
N LEU A 12 -14.24 2.09 -2.76
CA LEU A 12 -13.18 1.39 -3.49
C LEU A 12 -12.96 1.94 -4.91
N TYR A 13 -14.02 2.37 -5.61
CA TYR A 13 -13.92 3.06 -6.90
C TYR A 13 -13.11 4.35 -6.83
N SER A 14 -13.19 5.06 -5.70
CA SER A 14 -12.43 6.30 -5.52
C SER A 14 -10.91 6.06 -5.47
N TYR A 15 -10.48 4.84 -5.14
CA TYR A 15 -9.07 4.43 -5.10
C TYR A 15 -8.57 3.79 -6.41
N THR A 16 -9.44 3.15 -7.19
CA THR A 16 -9.02 2.51 -8.45
C THR A 16 -9.05 3.47 -9.65
N GLY A 17 -9.76 4.59 -9.56
CA GLY A 17 -9.93 5.53 -10.68
C GLY A 17 -8.72 6.43 -10.96
N THR A 18 -7.72 5.94 -11.70
CA THR A 18 -6.63 6.80 -12.21
C THR A 18 -7.19 7.86 -13.16
N SER A 19 -6.88 9.13 -12.92
CA SER A 19 -7.17 10.23 -13.86
C SER A 19 -6.10 10.31 -14.95
N LEU A 20 -6.42 10.84 -16.13
CA LEU A 20 -5.41 11.10 -17.18
C LEU A 20 -4.25 11.95 -16.65
N GLN A 21 -4.53 12.94 -15.80
CA GLN A 21 -3.51 13.79 -15.20
C GLN A 21 -2.57 12.99 -14.28
N SER A 22 -3.11 12.12 -13.43
CA SER A 22 -2.32 11.23 -12.57
C SER A 22 -1.45 10.30 -13.40
N LEU A 23 -2.02 9.72 -14.46
CA LEU A 23 -1.36 8.79 -15.36
C LEU A 23 -0.14 9.43 -16.05
N PHE A 24 -0.27 10.67 -16.53
CA PHE A 24 0.85 11.40 -17.13
C PHE A 24 1.83 11.99 -16.10
N HIS A 25 1.36 12.35 -14.90
CA HIS A 25 2.22 12.82 -13.81
C HIS A 25 3.17 11.72 -13.31
N GLU A 26 2.72 10.47 -13.31
CA GLU A 26 3.51 9.28 -12.97
C GLU A 26 4.49 8.84 -14.08
N GLY A 27 4.58 9.61 -15.17
CA GLY A 27 5.56 9.39 -16.23
C GLY A 27 5.15 8.35 -17.29
N TYR A 28 3.87 7.92 -17.29
CA TYR A 28 3.38 7.03 -18.34
C TYR A 28 3.39 7.73 -19.70
N LYS A 29 3.98 7.08 -20.70
CA LYS A 29 4.00 7.56 -22.09
C LYS A 29 3.01 6.77 -22.92
N ALA A 30 1.77 7.26 -23.00
CA ALA A 30 0.79 6.72 -23.92
C ALA A 30 1.21 7.02 -25.37
N ASN A 31 1.02 6.07 -26.29
CA ASN A 31 1.28 6.29 -27.71
C ASN A 31 0.22 7.23 -28.33
N ASN A 32 -0.99 7.25 -27.76
CA ASN A 32 -2.05 8.19 -28.11
C ASN A 32 -3.07 8.37 -26.96
N LEU A 33 -3.92 9.39 -27.08
CA LEU A 33 -4.97 9.71 -26.10
C LEU A 33 -6.02 8.61 -25.95
N GLN A 34 -6.26 7.80 -26.96
CA GLN A 34 -7.23 6.71 -26.91
C GLN A 34 -6.72 5.58 -26.00
N GLU A 35 -5.46 5.19 -26.14
CA GLU A 35 -4.79 4.23 -25.26
C GLU A 35 -4.78 4.71 -23.79
N ALA A 36 -4.48 6.00 -23.56
CA ALA A 36 -4.52 6.58 -22.22
C ALA A 36 -5.94 6.53 -21.61
N ASN A 37 -6.97 6.86 -22.39
CA ASN A 37 -8.36 6.80 -21.95
C ASN A 37 -8.82 5.37 -21.68
N GLU A 38 -8.42 4.39 -22.49
CA GLU A 38 -8.73 2.99 -22.24
C GLU A 38 -8.11 2.48 -20.93
N ILE A 39 -6.93 2.97 -20.54
CA ILE A 39 -6.32 2.63 -19.25
C ILE A 39 -7.08 3.30 -18.10
N VAL A 40 -7.46 4.57 -18.26
CA VAL A 40 -8.32 5.31 -17.31
C VAL A 40 -9.70 4.66 -17.16
N ASP A 41 -10.24 4.08 -18.22
CA ASP A 41 -11.52 3.38 -18.16
C ASP A 41 -11.35 1.97 -17.56
N ARG A 42 -10.20 1.32 -17.80
CA ARG A 42 -9.85 0.05 -17.14
C ARG A 42 -9.56 0.21 -15.64
N SER A 43 -9.04 1.35 -15.21
CA SER A 43 -8.81 1.63 -13.80
C SER A 43 -10.13 1.81 -13.03
N LYS A 44 -11.22 2.17 -13.74
CA LYS A 44 -12.58 2.31 -13.19
C LYS A 44 -13.43 1.02 -13.25
N TRP A 45 -12.81 -0.15 -13.31
CA TRP A 45 -13.55 -1.42 -13.44
C TRP A 45 -14.62 -1.58 -12.38
N LYS A 46 -15.84 -1.85 -12.85
CA LYS A 46 -16.96 -2.09 -11.94
C LYS A 46 -16.74 -3.35 -11.12
N ILE A 47 -16.70 -3.20 -9.79
CA ILE A 47 -16.71 -4.31 -8.83
C ILE A 47 -18.08 -5.00 -8.94
N ASP A 48 -18.16 -5.97 -9.85
CA ASP A 48 -19.34 -6.74 -10.20
C ASP A 48 -19.55 -7.94 -9.25
N LYS A 49 -18.49 -8.34 -8.54
CA LYS A 49 -18.46 -9.42 -7.56
C LYS A 49 -18.05 -8.91 -6.17
N SER A 50 -18.58 -9.53 -5.12
CA SER A 50 -18.13 -9.29 -3.75
C SER A 50 -16.65 -9.69 -3.61
N VAL A 51 -15.79 -8.73 -3.25
CA VAL A 51 -14.35 -8.93 -3.03
C VAL A 51 -14.02 -8.72 -1.56
N GLY A 52 -13.16 -9.58 -1.01
CA GLY A 52 -12.54 -9.32 0.27
C GLY A 52 -11.42 -8.29 0.12
N TYR A 53 -11.23 -7.43 1.11
CA TYR A 53 -10.04 -6.59 1.22
C TYR A 53 -9.53 -6.57 2.66
N LEU A 54 -8.25 -6.23 2.81
CA LEU A 54 -7.59 -5.98 4.08
C LEU A 54 -7.26 -4.50 4.16
N ASP A 55 -7.72 -3.86 5.23
CA ASP A 55 -7.41 -2.48 5.58
C ASP A 55 -6.48 -2.47 6.80
N ILE A 56 -5.35 -1.80 6.68
CA ILE A 56 -4.35 -1.69 7.74
C ILE A 56 -4.04 -0.21 7.95
N THR A 57 -4.46 0.32 9.08
CA THR A 57 -4.01 1.62 9.58
C THR A 57 -2.89 1.43 10.59
N TYR A 58 -1.82 2.22 10.49
CA TYR A 58 -0.69 2.14 11.41
C TYR A 58 -0.06 3.50 11.64
N THR A 59 0.76 3.59 12.69
CA THR A 59 1.52 4.78 13.04
C THR A 59 2.97 4.39 13.30
N ILE A 60 3.89 5.12 12.71
CA ILE A 60 5.34 5.00 12.95
C ILE A 60 5.81 6.24 13.70
N LYS A 61 6.74 6.05 14.61
CA LYS A 61 7.46 7.15 15.25
C LYS A 61 8.96 6.90 15.22
N ASN A 62 9.72 7.83 14.64
CA ASN A 62 11.17 7.85 14.80
C ASN A 62 11.50 8.23 16.26
N LYS A 63 12.12 7.31 17.00
CA LYS A 63 12.56 7.51 18.39
C LYS A 63 14.06 7.81 18.51
N ASN A 64 14.78 7.76 17.40
CA ASN A 64 16.20 8.03 17.33
C ASN A 64 16.46 9.54 17.24
N LYS A 65 17.72 9.91 17.49
CA LYS A 65 18.15 11.31 17.49
C LYS A 65 18.49 11.82 16.09
N ASN A 66 18.62 10.91 15.14
CA ASN A 66 18.98 11.17 13.77
C ASN A 66 17.79 10.92 12.86
N GLU A 67 17.90 11.46 11.65
CA GLU A 67 17.04 11.14 10.53
C GLU A 67 17.18 9.66 10.15
N GLU A 68 16.09 9.01 9.77
CA GLU A 68 16.10 7.58 9.42
C GLU A 68 15.34 7.30 8.13
N GLN A 69 15.89 6.43 7.30
CA GLN A 69 15.20 5.92 6.12
C GLN A 69 14.53 4.60 6.43
N PHE A 70 13.21 4.57 6.23
CA PHE A 70 12.41 3.40 6.55
C PHE A 70 11.22 3.24 5.63
N PHE A 71 10.79 1.99 5.46
CA PHE A 71 9.49 1.66 4.87
C PHE A 71 8.82 0.63 5.77
N SER A 72 7.66 0.98 6.28
CA SER A 72 6.96 0.24 7.33
C SER A 72 6.54 -1.15 6.93
N MET A 73 6.02 -1.31 5.71
CA MET A 73 5.42 -2.58 5.30
C MET A 73 5.76 -2.86 3.85
N VAL A 74 6.85 -3.59 3.62
CA VAL A 74 7.27 -4.05 2.28
C VAL A 74 6.40 -5.21 1.83
N ASN A 75 6.16 -6.18 2.71
CA ASN A 75 5.33 -7.35 2.43
C ASN A 75 4.28 -7.54 3.50
N VAL A 76 3.08 -7.94 3.08
CA VAL A 76 1.99 -8.37 3.98
C VAL A 76 1.52 -9.74 3.50
N PHE A 77 1.54 -10.73 4.38
CA PHE A 77 1.25 -12.11 4.00
C PHE A 77 0.60 -12.91 5.13
N GLY A 78 -0.09 -13.98 4.76
CA GLY A 78 -0.70 -14.93 5.67
C GLY A 78 -0.74 -16.31 5.01
N ASN A 79 -1.43 -17.27 5.62
CA ASN A 79 -1.43 -18.66 5.12
C ASN A 79 -1.85 -18.81 3.65
N ASN A 80 -2.73 -17.92 3.15
CA ASN A 80 -3.33 -18.02 1.82
C ASN A 80 -3.11 -16.80 0.92
N PHE A 81 -2.28 -15.84 1.34
CA PHE A 81 -2.04 -14.63 0.55
C PHE A 81 -0.64 -14.08 0.79
N TYR A 82 -0.15 -13.35 -0.21
CA TYR A 82 1.12 -12.62 -0.14
C TYR A 82 1.01 -11.37 -1.01
N PHE A 83 1.35 -10.22 -0.44
CA PHE A 83 1.34 -8.93 -1.10
C PHE A 83 2.69 -8.25 -0.99
N TYR A 84 3.15 -7.68 -2.10
CA TYR A 84 4.16 -6.64 -2.14
C TYR A 84 3.45 -5.28 -2.08
N VAL A 85 3.49 -4.64 -0.91
CA VAL A 85 2.69 -3.44 -0.63
C VAL A 85 3.00 -2.29 -1.59
N PRO A 86 4.27 -1.99 -1.96
CA PRO A 86 4.56 -0.85 -2.84
C PRO A 86 3.83 -0.88 -4.19
N SER A 87 3.58 -2.07 -4.76
CA SER A 87 2.92 -2.19 -6.06
C SER A 87 1.48 -2.71 -6.00
N GLN A 88 1.01 -3.13 -4.83
CA GLN A 88 -0.31 -3.78 -4.67
C GLN A 88 -1.22 -3.08 -3.65
N ASN A 89 -0.73 -2.02 -3.01
CA ASN A 89 -1.56 -1.14 -2.20
C ASN A 89 -2.43 -0.26 -3.12
N PHE A 90 -3.75 -0.31 -2.92
CA PHE A 90 -4.68 0.56 -3.66
C PHE A 90 -4.97 1.88 -2.95
N ILE A 91 -4.58 2.04 -1.68
CA ILE A 91 -4.75 3.28 -0.91
C ILE A 91 -3.50 4.13 -1.03
N SER A 92 -3.64 5.36 -1.55
CA SER A 92 -2.55 6.35 -1.51
C SER A 92 -2.56 7.07 -0.16
N SER A 93 -1.60 6.79 0.72
CA SER A 93 -1.38 7.51 1.99
C SER A 93 0.07 8.03 2.09
N GLU A 94 0.34 9.07 2.88
CA GLU A 94 1.67 9.73 2.92
C GLU A 94 2.84 8.77 3.19
N ASP A 95 2.62 7.72 3.98
CA ASP A 95 3.62 6.69 4.28
C ASP A 95 3.68 5.57 3.23
N THR A 96 2.69 5.50 2.32
CA THR A 96 2.59 4.50 1.24
C THR A 96 2.71 5.08 -0.16
N LEU A 97 2.79 6.41 -0.28
CA LEU A 97 2.70 7.18 -1.52
C LEU A 97 3.89 7.05 -2.46
N MET A 98 4.88 6.22 -2.13
CA MET A 98 6.10 6.16 -2.92
C MET A 98 6.47 4.71 -3.25
N GLY A 99 5.71 4.17 -4.19
CA GLY A 99 5.78 2.78 -4.67
C GLY A 99 5.77 2.63 -6.20
N THR A 100 5.95 3.72 -6.97
CA THR A 100 6.28 3.58 -8.40
C THR A 100 7.75 3.23 -8.64
N THR A 101 8.60 3.36 -7.62
CA THR A 101 9.99 2.90 -7.63
C THR A 101 10.45 2.56 -6.21
N ASP A 102 11.20 1.46 -6.02
CA ASP A 102 11.91 1.10 -4.78
C ASP A 102 12.89 2.19 -4.25
N ALA A 103 12.95 3.33 -4.94
CA ALA A 103 13.92 4.42 -4.81
C ALA A 103 13.45 5.59 -3.94
N SER A 104 12.32 5.47 -3.25
CA SER A 104 11.75 6.56 -2.47
C SER A 104 11.60 6.18 -1.00
N ARG A 105 12.75 5.89 -0.39
CA ARG A 105 12.87 5.84 1.06
C ARG A 105 12.66 7.25 1.58
N ILE A 106 11.71 7.42 2.50
CA ILE A 106 11.45 8.72 3.09
C ILE A 106 12.26 8.81 4.36
N ASP A 107 12.94 9.94 4.50
CA ASP A 107 13.64 10.34 5.70
C ASP A 107 12.64 10.74 6.79
N TYR A 108 12.62 10.04 7.92
CA TYR A 108 11.82 10.36 9.11
C TYR A 108 12.66 11.22 10.04
N GLN A 109 12.20 12.43 10.33
CA GLN A 109 12.89 13.34 11.23
C GLN A 109 12.88 12.82 12.67
N PRO A 110 13.87 13.19 13.51
CA PRO A 110 13.89 12.81 14.92
C PRO A 110 12.58 13.18 15.64
N GLY A 111 11.91 12.19 16.23
CA GLY A 111 10.65 12.38 16.95
C GLY A 111 9.40 12.49 16.08
N GLU A 112 9.54 12.50 14.75
CA GLU A 112 8.43 12.57 13.81
C GLU A 112 7.49 11.37 13.97
N LEU A 113 6.19 11.65 13.87
CA LEU A 113 5.13 10.66 13.88
C LEU A 113 4.41 10.72 12.54
N ARG A 114 4.32 9.59 11.84
CA ARG A 114 3.59 9.45 10.58
C ARG A 114 2.52 8.39 10.70
N ASN A 115 1.38 8.67 10.09
CA ASN A 115 0.29 7.73 9.96
C ASN A 115 0.30 7.17 8.54
N GLY A 116 0.07 5.86 8.43
CA GLY A 116 -0.04 5.16 7.17
C GLY A 116 -1.30 4.33 7.11
N GLU A 117 -1.76 4.11 5.88
CA GLU A 117 -2.95 3.34 5.56
C GLU A 117 -2.66 2.49 4.32
N ILE A 118 -2.93 1.20 4.41
CA ILE A 118 -2.72 0.20 3.35
C ILE A 118 -4.03 -0.52 3.08
N GLY A 119 -4.43 -0.56 1.81
CA GLY A 119 -5.54 -1.37 1.32
C GLY A 119 -5.04 -2.46 0.38
N LEU A 120 -5.33 -3.73 0.68
CA LEU A 120 -4.93 -4.88 -0.13
C LEU A 120 -6.15 -5.69 -0.56
N ILE A 121 -6.27 -5.96 -1.87
CA ILE A 121 -7.38 -6.75 -2.42
C ILE A 121 -7.08 -8.24 -2.23
N LEU A 122 -7.90 -8.90 -1.40
CA LEU A 122 -7.83 -10.35 -1.14
C LEU A 122 -8.48 -11.19 -2.25
N GLY A 123 -9.27 -10.54 -3.11
CA GLY A 123 -10.00 -11.16 -4.22
C GLY A 123 -11.25 -11.91 -3.77
N ASP A 124 -11.79 -12.71 -4.68
CA ASP A 124 -12.96 -13.57 -4.54
C ASP A 124 -12.65 -14.89 -3.80
N LYS A 125 -11.37 -15.13 -3.50
CA LYS A 125 -10.90 -16.25 -2.68
C LYS A 125 -10.30 -15.74 -1.38
N LEU A 126 -11.12 -15.45 -0.38
CA LEU A 126 -10.67 -15.71 0.98
C LEU A 126 -11.80 -16.21 1.90
N PRO A 127 -11.59 -17.37 2.56
CA PRO A 127 -12.39 -17.76 3.71
C PRO A 127 -12.21 -16.74 4.83
N SER A 128 -13.19 -16.66 5.74
CA SER A 128 -13.12 -16.08 7.09
C SER A 128 -11.78 -15.46 7.49
N VAL A 129 -11.80 -14.16 7.85
CA VAL A 129 -10.72 -13.33 8.43
C VAL A 129 -9.45 -14.12 8.77
N PRO A 130 -8.29 -13.83 8.15
CA PRO A 130 -7.07 -14.59 8.42
C PRO A 130 -6.74 -14.59 9.91
N ASN A 131 -6.58 -15.80 10.47
CA ASN A 131 -6.21 -16.03 11.88
C ASN A 131 -4.87 -15.37 12.24
N GLU A 132 -4.02 -15.17 11.24
CA GLU A 132 -2.68 -14.62 11.38
C GLU A 132 -2.31 -13.83 10.13
N ILE A 133 -1.76 -12.63 10.36
CA ILE A 133 -1.26 -11.71 9.34
C ILE A 133 0.16 -11.34 9.75
N HIS A 134 1.08 -11.48 8.81
CA HIS A 134 2.47 -11.07 8.97
C HIS A 134 2.75 -9.84 8.13
N PHE A 135 3.60 -8.96 8.65
CA PHE A 135 4.12 -7.83 7.90
C PHE A 135 5.63 -7.75 8.05
N LYS A 136 6.31 -7.55 6.92
CA LYS A 136 7.76 -7.43 6.84
C LYS A 136 8.13 -5.99 6.51
N THR A 137 9.02 -5.42 7.32
CA THR A 137 9.52 -4.05 7.13
C THR A 137 10.67 -4.02 6.11
N ALA A 138 11.05 -2.83 5.66
CA ALA A 138 12.37 -2.62 5.07
C ALA A 138 13.45 -2.63 6.16
N PRO A 139 14.74 -2.77 5.78
CA PRO A 139 15.83 -2.41 6.67
C PRO A 139 15.74 -0.92 7.06
N LEU A 140 16.07 -0.62 8.31
CA LEU A 140 16.20 0.75 8.81
C LEU A 140 17.61 1.25 8.51
N LEU A 141 17.73 2.36 7.80
CA LEU A 141 19.01 3.02 7.54
C LEU A 141 19.07 4.38 8.22
N ASP A 142 20.29 4.84 8.48
CA ASP A 142 20.56 6.24 8.83
C ASP A 142 20.27 7.14 7.62
N GLY A 143 19.57 8.24 7.83
CA GLY A 143 19.10 9.12 6.75
C GLY A 143 20.22 9.84 6.01
N GLU A 144 21.33 10.15 6.68
CA GLU A 144 22.45 10.84 6.05
C GLU A 144 23.45 9.86 5.42
N SER A 145 23.95 8.92 6.21
CA SER A 145 25.01 8.00 5.81
C SER A 145 24.53 6.81 4.98
N HIS A 146 23.22 6.51 5.03
CA HIS A 146 22.62 5.30 4.47
C HIS A 146 23.21 4.00 5.05
N GLU A 147 23.88 4.08 6.20
CA GLU A 147 24.38 2.91 6.90
C GLU A 147 23.23 2.13 7.52
N LEU A 148 23.37 0.81 7.53
CA LEU A 148 22.38 -0.09 8.12
C LEU A 148 22.34 0.09 9.64
N ILE A 149 21.23 0.63 10.15
CA ILE A 149 20.95 0.70 11.59
C ILE A 149 20.35 -0.63 12.04
N HIS A 150 19.33 -1.11 11.32
CA HIS A 150 18.61 -2.32 11.70
C HIS A 150 18.16 -3.13 10.49
N LYS A 151 18.22 -4.46 10.62
CA LYS A 151 17.77 -5.35 9.55
C LYS A 151 16.23 -5.34 9.45
N ALA A 152 15.73 -5.73 8.28
CA ALA A 152 14.29 -5.93 8.10
C ALA A 152 13.74 -6.92 9.15
N GLU A 153 12.60 -6.58 9.73
CA GLU A 153 11.90 -7.40 10.71
C GLU A 153 10.58 -7.92 10.17
N THR A 154 10.11 -9.01 10.75
CA THR A 154 8.78 -9.55 10.46
C THR A 154 7.99 -9.56 11.75
N PHE A 155 6.84 -8.91 11.71
CA PHE A 155 5.89 -8.84 12.80
C PHE A 155 4.67 -9.68 12.47
N THR A 156 3.98 -10.12 13.51
CA THR A 156 2.85 -11.04 13.41
C THR A 156 1.68 -10.50 14.24
N ILE A 157 0.53 -10.33 13.60
CA ILE A 157 -0.75 -10.03 14.23
C ILE A 157 -1.62 -11.26 14.12
N LYS A 158 -2.12 -11.73 15.27
CA LYS A 158 -3.12 -12.80 15.32
C LYS A 158 -4.49 -12.17 15.47
N SER A 159 -5.44 -12.57 14.63
CA SER A 159 -6.84 -12.22 14.87
C SER A 159 -7.40 -13.08 16.00
N LYS A 160 -8.33 -12.53 16.78
CA LYS A 160 -8.95 -13.19 17.93
C LYS A 160 -10.02 -14.17 17.49
#